data_AF-A0A517VL77-F1
#
_entry.id   AF-A0A517VL77-F1
#
_cell.length_a   1.000
_cell.length_b   1.000
_cell.length_c   1.000
_cell.angle_alpha   90.00
_cell.angle_beta   90.00
_cell.angle_gamma   90.00
#
_symmetry.space_group_name_H-M   'P 1'
#
loop_
_entity.id
_entity.type
_entity.pdbx_description
1 polymer ?
#
loop_
_entity_poly.entity_id
_entity_poly.type
_entity_poly.pdbx_seq_one_letter_code
_entity_poly.pdbx_strand_id
1 'polypeptide(L)'
;MKYSAGNRKLAARRKSRQYHAITQSGFTLVELLVSVALVLLMMVMFTQIFQIAANSITTQRGLSENDQRARMLTTLIQSDLNKRTFQNVIPFDPTEQATAFRVSDFTDRKGYLVISENDPNNDSDDLIQFTVDANITAKLLDTTPYYGKASVLGATVTPSGQQPSIAHPNQPETDDARISSDTTSVSPYAEVCYFMRGGNLYRRTMLIRKPLDLETTDSTQPQTAENAMTTGGREFFDPANNLYDVGLDSYTSGNFLNDFDFSVYRYGTPTAYANFHGVESLDNTTLEAPNFSLGRTRFRFGYNHATGLPREYVDDADGYPQFIGRFTHQETSDIDFRYPQAPSTAGGSNPMSPSGSTLVLDRTTNVVNQYASGLRRSEDLVLPNVIAFDIKLFDEALGQFTDIGNTIAVDYATSATPAYKNNNPDATHATNIYDTWHIQYDLDNADGDNDHATGEDPPPFRPVDGSTNPKALKAIQITIRYIDVSSDQLRQMTIIHPLRNLLAE
;
A
#
# COMPACT_ATOMS: atom_id res chain seq x y z
N MET A 1 -31.54 32.33 -95.20
CA MET A 1 -31.94 33.48 -96.06
C MET A 1 -33.35 33.24 -96.57
N LYS A 2 -34.17 34.30 -96.64
CA LYS A 2 -35.59 34.42 -97.09
C LYS A 2 -36.56 34.72 -95.94
N TYR A 3 -36.80 36.02 -95.72
CA TYR A 3 -38.05 36.79 -96.01
C TYR A 3 -39.07 36.64 -94.87
N SER A 4 -39.81 37.65 -94.40
CA SER A 4 -40.27 38.88 -95.01
C SER A 4 -40.71 39.85 -93.91
N ALA A 5 -40.50 41.14 -94.13
CA ALA A 5 -41.15 42.21 -93.39
C ALA A 5 -42.67 42.20 -93.63
N GLY A 6 -43.44 42.64 -92.64
CA GLY A 6 -44.89 42.78 -92.71
C GLY A 6 -45.45 43.56 -91.53
N ASN A 7 -45.39 44.89 -91.63
CA ASN A 7 -46.08 45.84 -90.76
C ASN A 7 -47.60 45.58 -90.75
N ARG A 8 -48.24 45.53 -89.58
CA ARG A 8 -49.62 46.02 -89.42
C ARG A 8 -49.96 46.43 -87.97
N LYS A 9 -50.50 47.64 -87.93
CA LYS A 9 -50.92 48.53 -86.86
C LYS A 9 -51.88 47.94 -85.80
N LEU A 10 -51.66 48.40 -84.57
CA LEU A 10 -52.61 48.93 -83.58
C LEU A 10 -53.94 48.19 -83.36
N ALA A 11 -54.06 47.59 -82.17
CA ALA A 11 -55.28 47.71 -81.36
C ALA A 11 -54.90 47.61 -79.88
N ALA A 12 -55.06 48.72 -79.18
CA ALA A 12 -54.90 48.82 -77.74
C ALA A 12 -55.92 47.91 -77.04
N ARG A 13 -55.42 46.91 -76.30
CA ARG A 13 -56.21 46.22 -75.27
C ARG A 13 -55.46 46.31 -73.95
N ARG A 14 -55.80 47.38 -73.22
CA ARG A 14 -55.41 47.67 -71.84
C ARG A 14 -55.92 46.52 -70.95
N LYS A 15 -55.12 45.46 -70.77
CA LYS A 15 -55.33 44.50 -69.69
C LYS A 15 -54.79 45.17 -68.42
N SER A 16 -55.72 45.59 -67.57
CA SER A 16 -55.47 45.98 -66.20
C SER A 16 -54.61 44.92 -65.51
N ARG A 17 -53.38 45.28 -65.15
CA ARG A 17 -52.64 44.55 -64.11
C ARG A 17 -53.45 44.71 -62.83
N GLN A 18 -54.17 43.65 -62.45
CA GLN A 18 -54.61 43.50 -61.08
C GLN A 18 -53.34 43.42 -60.23
N TYR A 19 -53.01 44.51 -59.56
CA TYR A 19 -52.18 44.42 -58.38
C TYR A 19 -52.99 43.57 -57.39
N HIS A 20 -52.66 42.29 -57.26
CA HIS A 20 -52.94 41.59 -56.02
C HIS A 20 -52.15 42.36 -54.95
N ALA A 21 -52.84 43.26 -54.26
CA ALA A 21 -52.40 43.70 -52.97
C ALA A 21 -52.21 42.41 -52.16
N ILE A 22 -50.96 42.07 -51.86
CA ILE A 22 -50.67 41.12 -50.80
C ILE A 22 -51.24 41.79 -49.57
N THR A 23 -52.47 41.44 -49.21
CA THR A 23 -53.02 41.74 -47.90
C THR A 23 -52.11 41.01 -46.92
N GLN A 24 -51.14 41.73 -46.37
CA GLN A 24 -50.42 41.30 -45.19
C GLN A 24 -51.48 41.21 -44.08
N SER A 25 -52.00 40.01 -43.84
CA SER A 25 -52.78 39.74 -42.65
C SER A 25 -51.84 39.97 -41.47
N GLY A 26 -52.07 41.04 -40.71
CA GLY A 26 -51.39 41.22 -39.44
C GLY A 26 -51.69 40.00 -38.56
N PHE A 27 -50.64 39.40 -37.99
CA PHE A 27 -50.79 38.29 -37.06
C PHE A 27 -51.74 38.69 -35.94
N THR A 28 -52.73 37.84 -35.66
CA THR A 28 -53.55 38.03 -34.48
C THR A 28 -52.69 37.81 -33.24
N LEU A 29 -52.98 38.52 -32.15
CA LEU A 29 -52.23 38.40 -30.89
C LEU A 29 -52.17 36.94 -30.39
N VAL A 30 -53.20 36.15 -30.71
CA VAL A 30 -53.28 34.71 -30.42
C VAL A 30 -52.26 33.91 -31.26
N GLU A 31 -52.13 34.16 -32.57
CA GLU A 31 -51.14 33.47 -33.40
C GLU A 31 -49.69 33.79 -33.00
N LEU A 32 -49.43 35.04 -32.61
CA LEU A 32 -48.11 35.45 -32.10
C LEU A 32 -47.81 34.75 -30.76
N LEU A 33 -48.78 34.68 -29.84
CA LEU A 33 -48.63 33.96 -28.57
C LEU A 33 -48.40 32.46 -28.77
N VAL A 34 -49.17 31.81 -29.66
CA VAL A 34 -49.02 30.38 -29.94
C VAL A 34 -47.67 30.09 -30.62
N SER A 35 -47.24 30.96 -31.55
CA SER A 35 -45.95 30.80 -32.23
C SER A 35 -44.76 30.95 -31.25
N VAL A 36 -44.81 31.94 -30.36
CA VAL A 36 -43.77 32.12 -29.32
C VAL A 36 -43.78 30.95 -28.34
N ALA A 37 -44.97 30.49 -27.92
CA ALA A 37 -45.08 29.33 -27.04
C ALA A 37 -44.48 28.05 -27.67
N LEU A 38 -44.74 27.81 -28.97
CA LEU A 38 -44.15 26.68 -29.70
C LEU A 38 -42.62 26.78 -29.81
N VAL A 39 -42.08 27.95 -30.11
CA VAL A 39 -40.63 28.16 -30.18
C VAL A 39 -39.96 27.95 -28.82
N LEU A 40 -40.57 28.48 -27.75
CA LEU A 40 -40.08 28.25 -26.38
C LEU A 40 -40.14 26.77 -26.01
N LEU A 41 -41.21 26.06 -26.38
CA LEU A 41 -41.33 24.62 -26.14
C LEU A 41 -40.26 23.83 -26.91
N MET A 42 -40.01 24.17 -28.17
CA MET A 42 -38.92 23.56 -28.95
C MET A 42 -37.54 23.84 -28.35
N MET A 43 -37.30 25.07 -27.88
CA MET A 43 -36.04 25.43 -27.22
C MET A 43 -35.85 24.62 -25.94
N VAL A 44 -36.90 24.47 -25.11
CA VAL A 44 -36.86 23.66 -23.88
C VAL A 44 -36.65 22.17 -24.18
N MET A 45 -37.29 21.63 -25.22
CA MET A 45 -37.07 20.23 -25.61
C MET A 45 -35.62 19.99 -26.06
N PHE A 46 -35.05 20.94 -26.83
CA PHE A 46 -33.68 20.85 -27.29
C PHE A 46 -32.69 20.92 -26.12
N THR A 47 -32.89 21.82 -25.16
CA THR A 47 -32.02 21.90 -23.97
C THR A 47 -32.10 20.62 -23.14
N GLN A 48 -33.28 20.02 -22.97
CA GLN A 48 -33.46 18.76 -22.26
C GLN A 48 -32.71 17.60 -22.95
N ILE A 49 -32.84 17.47 -24.28
CA ILE A 49 -32.13 16.42 -25.03
C ILE A 49 -30.62 16.60 -24.93
N PHE A 50 -30.13 17.84 -25.03
CA PHE A 50 -28.70 18.13 -24.88
C PHE A 50 -28.20 17.80 -23.47
N GLN A 51 -28.98 18.09 -22.42
CA GLN A 51 -28.63 17.72 -21.05
C GLN A 51 -28.55 16.21 -20.87
N ILE A 52 -29.53 15.45 -21.37
CA ILE A 52 -29.52 13.98 -21.30
C ILE A 52 -28.30 13.42 -22.04
N ALA A 53 -28.01 13.91 -23.25
CA ALA A 53 -26.87 13.47 -24.04
C ALA A 53 -25.53 13.79 -23.35
N ALA A 54 -25.38 15.00 -22.80
CA ALA A 54 -24.15 15.41 -22.11
C ALA A 54 -23.92 14.60 -20.83
N ASN A 55 -24.97 14.35 -20.04
CA ASN A 55 -24.87 13.51 -18.85
C ASN A 55 -24.48 12.08 -19.22
N SER A 56 -25.08 11.52 -20.28
CA SER A 56 -24.74 10.17 -20.76
C SER A 56 -23.27 10.05 -21.17
N ILE A 57 -22.71 11.05 -21.86
CA ILE A 57 -21.29 11.06 -22.25
C ILE A 57 -20.38 11.13 -21.02
N THR A 58 -20.71 11.99 -20.04
CA THR A 58 -19.93 12.10 -18.80
C THR A 58 -19.94 10.78 -18.01
N THR A 59 -21.11 10.15 -17.86
CA THR A 59 -21.22 8.84 -17.19
C THR A 59 -20.46 7.75 -17.95
N GLN A 60 -20.57 7.68 -19.28
CA GLN A 60 -19.83 6.70 -20.09
C GLN A 60 -18.32 6.86 -19.95
N ARG A 61 -17.82 8.10 -19.93
CA ARG A 61 -16.40 8.38 -19.71
C ARG A 61 -15.97 7.95 -18.31
N GLY A 62 -16.74 8.32 -17.29
CA GLY A 62 -16.44 7.94 -15.91
C GLY A 62 -16.42 6.42 -15.70
N LEU A 63 -17.38 5.70 -16.28
CA LEU A 63 -17.41 4.24 -16.28
C LEU A 63 -16.13 3.66 -16.90
N SER A 64 -15.71 4.15 -18.07
CA SER A 64 -14.49 3.67 -18.73
C SER A 64 -13.22 3.94 -17.93
N GLU A 65 -13.11 5.12 -17.30
CA GLU A 65 -11.95 5.48 -16.47
C GLU A 65 -11.88 4.60 -15.21
N ASN A 66 -13.02 4.31 -14.58
CA ASN A 66 -13.09 3.45 -13.41
C ASN A 66 -12.81 1.97 -13.73
N ASP A 67 -13.30 1.47 -14.86
CA ASP A 67 -12.97 0.11 -15.31
C ASP A 67 -11.47 -0.04 -15.63
N GLN A 68 -10.80 1.03 -16.06
CA GLN A 68 -9.35 1.03 -16.21
C GLN A 68 -8.64 0.99 -14.85
N ARG A 69 -9.08 1.79 -13.88
CA ARG A 69 -8.53 1.79 -12.50
C ARG A 69 -8.71 0.43 -11.82
N ALA A 70 -9.89 -0.18 -11.93
CA ALA A 70 -10.16 -1.50 -11.35
C ALA A 70 -9.25 -2.60 -11.92
N ARG A 71 -9.02 -2.58 -13.24
CA ARG A 71 -8.09 -3.51 -13.91
C ARG A 71 -6.64 -3.26 -13.50
N MET A 72 -6.24 -2.00 -13.36
CA MET A 72 -4.91 -1.64 -12.89
C MET A 72 -4.68 -2.15 -11.46
N LEU A 73 -5.63 -1.94 -10.54
CA LEU A 73 -5.58 -2.44 -9.18
C LEU A 73 -5.50 -3.96 -9.12
N THR A 74 -6.33 -4.65 -9.91
CA THR A 74 -6.31 -6.12 -9.99
C THR A 74 -4.94 -6.63 -10.45
N THR A 75 -4.39 -6.01 -11.50
CA THR A 75 -3.07 -6.37 -12.04
C THR A 75 -1.97 -6.11 -11.01
N LEU A 76 -2.05 -5.00 -10.27
CA LEU A 76 -1.10 -4.62 -9.24
C LEU A 76 -1.09 -5.62 -8.09
N ILE A 77 -2.24 -5.91 -7.48
CA ILE A 77 -2.36 -6.88 -6.38
C ILE A 77 -1.90 -8.27 -6.83
N GLN A 78 -2.32 -8.72 -8.02
CA GLN A 78 -1.90 -10.03 -8.54
C GLN A 78 -0.40 -10.07 -8.82
N SER A 79 0.20 -8.98 -9.31
CA SER A 79 1.65 -8.89 -9.55
C SER A 79 2.43 -9.05 -8.24
N ASP A 80 2.04 -8.31 -7.20
CA ASP A 80 2.69 -8.40 -5.90
C ASP A 80 2.50 -9.79 -5.26
N LEU A 81 1.30 -10.35 -5.31
CA LEU A 81 1.03 -11.70 -4.76
C LEU A 81 1.79 -12.80 -5.51
N ASN A 82 2.00 -12.66 -6.83
CA ASN A 82 2.82 -13.59 -7.62
C ASN A 82 4.30 -13.51 -7.24
N LYS A 83 4.78 -12.32 -6.84
CA LYS A 83 6.17 -12.03 -6.46
C LYS A 83 6.47 -12.27 -4.98
N ARG A 84 5.53 -12.79 -4.19
CA ARG A 84 5.72 -13.04 -2.74
C ARG A 84 6.92 -13.94 -2.46
N THR A 85 7.78 -13.60 -1.51
CA THR A 85 8.95 -14.46 -1.17
C THR A 85 8.56 -15.77 -0.51
N PHE A 86 7.46 -15.77 0.25
CA PHE A 86 6.87 -16.95 0.88
C PHE A 86 5.95 -17.70 -0.11
N GLN A 87 6.55 -18.45 -1.02
CA GLN A 87 5.86 -19.16 -2.11
C GLN A 87 5.05 -20.37 -1.63
N ASN A 88 5.53 -21.10 -0.63
CA ASN A 88 4.79 -22.21 -0.03
C ASN A 88 4.24 -21.81 1.34
N VAL A 89 2.99 -21.37 1.39
CA VAL A 89 2.39 -20.76 2.60
C VAL A 89 2.02 -21.81 3.64
N ILE A 90 3.03 -22.30 4.35
CA ILE A 90 2.94 -23.16 5.52
C ILE A 90 3.59 -22.41 6.69
N PRO A 91 2.86 -22.11 7.79
CA PRO A 91 3.45 -21.52 8.98
C PRO A 91 4.48 -22.45 9.62
N PHE A 92 5.58 -21.87 10.14
CA PHE A 92 6.64 -22.66 10.79
C PHE A 92 6.15 -23.36 12.04
N ASP A 93 6.55 -24.62 12.20
CA ASP A 93 6.43 -25.28 13.50
C ASP A 93 7.60 -24.83 14.37
N PRO A 94 7.40 -24.51 15.66
CA PRO A 94 8.51 -24.27 16.56
C PRO A 94 9.48 -25.46 16.66
N THR A 95 8.97 -26.69 16.49
CA THR A 95 9.79 -27.91 16.48
C THR A 95 10.49 -28.17 15.14
N GLU A 96 10.20 -27.37 14.11
CA GLU A 96 10.89 -27.47 12.82
C GLU A 96 12.35 -27.04 12.98
N GLN A 97 13.27 -27.76 12.35
CA GLN A 97 14.71 -27.45 12.42
C GLN A 97 15.26 -27.29 11.00
N ALA A 98 16.00 -26.21 10.77
CA ALA A 98 16.60 -25.89 9.46
C ALA A 98 17.53 -27.01 8.93
N THR A 99 18.03 -27.87 9.81
CA THR A 99 18.94 -28.98 9.49
C THR A 99 18.23 -30.30 9.17
N ALA A 100 16.91 -30.40 9.40
CA ALA A 100 16.17 -31.67 9.37
C ALA A 100 15.45 -31.99 8.05
N PHE A 101 15.33 -31.04 7.12
CA PHE A 101 14.60 -31.21 5.84
C PHE A 101 15.39 -30.71 4.63
N ARG A 102 14.89 -30.99 3.42
CA ARG A 102 15.55 -30.60 2.18
C ARG A 102 15.69 -29.08 2.17
N VAL A 103 16.88 -28.57 1.83
CA VAL A 103 17.15 -27.11 1.72
C VAL A 103 16.13 -26.39 0.82
N SER A 104 15.54 -27.09 -0.15
CA SER A 104 14.46 -26.59 -1.02
C SER A 104 13.20 -26.17 -0.27
N ASP A 105 12.92 -26.75 0.89
CA ASP A 105 11.66 -26.51 1.61
C ASP A 105 11.69 -25.14 2.32
N PHE A 106 12.89 -24.63 2.61
CA PHE A 106 13.10 -23.33 3.23
C PHE A 106 13.35 -22.21 2.21
N THR A 107 13.82 -22.53 1.00
CA THR A 107 14.01 -21.51 -0.04
C THR A 107 12.69 -20.88 -0.48
N ASP A 108 11.60 -21.64 -0.43
CA ASP A 108 10.25 -21.21 -0.79
C ASP A 108 9.47 -20.59 0.39
N ARG A 109 10.10 -20.50 1.58
CA ARG A 109 9.51 -20.00 2.84
C ARG A 109 10.33 -18.85 3.43
N LYS A 110 10.78 -17.94 2.56
CA LYS A 110 11.54 -16.73 2.94
C LYS A 110 10.62 -15.55 3.24
N GLY A 111 11.04 -14.68 4.15
CA GLY A 111 10.30 -13.50 4.58
C GLY A 111 9.01 -13.87 5.31
N TYR A 112 7.88 -13.22 5.02
CA TYR A 112 6.62 -13.54 5.70
C TYR A 112 5.38 -13.25 4.85
N LEU A 113 4.25 -13.82 5.29
CA LEU A 113 2.90 -13.43 4.92
C LEU A 113 2.07 -13.32 6.20
N VAL A 114 1.41 -12.19 6.38
CA VAL A 114 0.43 -11.97 7.44
C VAL A 114 -0.89 -11.47 6.86
N ILE A 115 -1.98 -12.00 7.37
CA ILE A 115 -3.35 -11.56 7.09
C ILE A 115 -4.01 -11.32 8.44
N SER A 116 -4.43 -10.09 8.69
CA SER A 116 -5.20 -9.71 9.88
C SER A 116 -6.64 -9.50 9.44
N GLU A 117 -7.54 -10.37 9.89
CA GLU A 117 -8.98 -10.27 9.64
C GLU A 117 -9.66 -9.36 10.66
N ASN A 118 -9.10 -9.28 11.87
CA ASN A 118 -9.73 -8.55 12.97
C ASN A 118 -11.17 -9.03 13.23
N ASP A 119 -12.20 -8.22 12.95
CA ASP A 119 -13.60 -8.63 13.11
C ASP A 119 -14.15 -9.30 11.82
N PRO A 120 -14.49 -10.60 11.86
CA PRO A 120 -15.00 -11.34 10.70
C PRO A 120 -16.32 -10.82 10.13
N ASN A 121 -16.99 -9.90 10.84
CA ASN A 121 -18.24 -9.28 10.39
C ASN A 121 -18.03 -7.88 9.81
N ASN A 122 -16.78 -7.39 9.77
CA ASN A 122 -16.44 -6.06 9.32
C ASN A 122 -15.38 -6.12 8.20
N ASP A 123 -15.83 -6.14 6.95
CA ASP A 123 -14.98 -6.12 5.76
C ASP A 123 -14.12 -4.83 5.57
N SER A 124 -13.94 -3.99 6.58
CA SER A 124 -13.19 -2.73 6.49
C SER A 124 -11.94 -2.67 7.36
N ASP A 125 -11.74 -3.65 8.25
CA ASP A 125 -10.56 -3.75 9.12
C ASP A 125 -9.60 -4.90 8.75
N ASP A 126 -9.67 -5.38 7.52
CA ASP A 126 -8.73 -6.36 7.00
C ASP A 126 -7.40 -5.72 6.56
N LEU A 127 -6.34 -6.50 6.75
CA LEU A 127 -5.00 -6.15 6.32
C LEU A 127 -4.27 -7.38 5.80
N ILE A 128 -3.53 -7.19 4.71
CA ILE A 128 -2.56 -8.17 4.22
C ILE A 128 -1.20 -7.50 4.06
N GLN A 129 -0.16 -8.14 4.60
CA GLN A 129 1.21 -7.66 4.51
C GLN A 129 2.16 -8.83 4.23
N PHE A 130 3.09 -8.65 3.30
CA PHE A 130 4.02 -9.70 2.91
C PHE A 130 5.28 -9.14 2.26
N THR A 131 6.31 -9.96 2.21
CA THR A 131 7.54 -9.65 1.49
C THR A 131 7.48 -10.15 0.05
N VAL A 132 8.10 -9.40 -0.86
CA VAL A 132 8.15 -9.67 -2.30
C VAL A 132 9.58 -9.68 -2.81
N ASP A 133 9.82 -10.46 -3.88
CA ASP A 133 11.02 -10.47 -4.70
C ASP A 133 10.62 -10.41 -6.18
N ALA A 134 10.96 -9.30 -6.82
CA ALA A 134 10.70 -9.06 -8.24
C ALA A 134 11.37 -10.08 -9.17
N ASN A 135 12.40 -10.81 -8.71
CA ASN A 135 13.07 -11.83 -9.51
C ASN A 135 12.34 -13.18 -9.53
N ILE A 136 11.30 -13.36 -8.71
CA ILE A 136 10.48 -14.56 -8.74
C ILE A 136 9.62 -14.56 -10.01
N THR A 137 10.03 -15.38 -10.98
CA THR A 137 9.41 -15.43 -12.31
C THR A 137 8.55 -16.67 -12.56
N ALA A 138 8.36 -17.51 -11.55
CA ALA A 138 7.62 -18.78 -11.66
C ALA A 138 6.17 -18.61 -12.15
N LYS A 139 5.50 -17.51 -11.76
CA LYS A 139 4.11 -17.20 -12.13
C LYS A 139 3.98 -16.01 -13.09
N LEU A 140 4.93 -15.08 -13.06
CA LEU A 140 4.89 -13.84 -13.82
C LEU A 140 6.31 -13.46 -14.28
N LEU A 141 6.52 -13.28 -15.59
CA LEU A 141 7.84 -12.95 -16.16
C LEU A 141 8.27 -11.49 -15.95
N ASP A 142 7.48 -10.70 -15.23
CA ASP A 142 7.79 -9.29 -14.95
C ASP A 142 8.80 -9.15 -13.82
N THR A 143 10.00 -8.71 -14.14
CA THR A 143 11.08 -8.45 -13.18
C THR A 143 11.20 -6.96 -12.82
N THR A 144 10.15 -6.17 -13.02
CA THR A 144 10.15 -4.75 -12.64
C THR A 144 10.37 -4.64 -11.13
N PRO A 145 11.43 -3.92 -10.69
CA PRO A 145 11.74 -3.75 -9.28
C PRO A 145 10.83 -2.71 -8.61
N TYR A 146 10.96 -2.59 -7.29
CA TYR A 146 10.25 -1.59 -6.50
C TYR A 146 11.09 -0.33 -6.35
N TYR A 147 10.43 0.82 -6.33
CA TYR A 147 11.04 2.14 -6.22
C TYR A 147 10.56 2.84 -4.95
N GLY A 148 11.40 3.71 -4.42
CA GLY A 148 11.11 4.49 -3.22
C GLY A 148 12.01 5.70 -3.12
N LYS A 149 11.68 6.60 -2.20
CA LYS A 149 12.49 7.77 -1.87
C LYS A 149 13.76 7.35 -1.12
N ALA A 150 14.86 8.01 -1.45
CA ALA A 150 16.11 7.94 -0.70
C ALA A 150 16.81 9.31 -0.70
N SER A 151 16.87 9.95 0.45
CA SER A 151 17.63 11.20 0.63
C SER A 151 19.15 10.93 0.55
N VAL A 152 19.89 11.86 -0.05
CA VAL A 152 21.36 11.78 -0.10
C VAL A 152 21.93 11.94 1.30
N LEU A 153 22.75 10.99 1.70
CA LEU A 153 23.52 11.10 2.94
C LEU A 153 24.88 11.76 2.67
N GLY A 154 25.30 12.67 3.56
CA GLY A 154 26.62 13.29 3.47
C GLY A 154 26.77 14.47 2.50
N ALA A 155 25.68 15.05 1.99
CA ALA A 155 25.74 16.27 1.19
C ALA A 155 25.87 17.54 2.08
N THR A 156 27.06 18.13 2.08
CA THR A 156 27.41 19.49 2.60
C THR A 156 27.77 19.58 4.09
N VAL A 157 28.89 18.99 4.48
CA VAL A 157 29.76 19.64 5.49
C VAL A 157 31.14 19.79 4.89
N THR A 158 31.35 20.86 4.13
CA THR A 158 32.71 21.37 3.91
C THR A 158 32.94 22.49 4.92
N PRO A 159 33.77 22.29 5.96
CA PRO A 159 34.53 23.41 6.50
C PRO A 159 35.16 24.14 5.31
N SER A 160 35.04 25.46 5.26
CA SER A 160 35.40 26.26 4.09
C SER A 160 36.75 25.82 3.48
N GLY A 161 36.69 25.23 2.27
CA GLY A 161 37.88 24.98 1.43
C GLY A 161 38.28 23.52 1.18
N GLN A 162 37.54 22.50 1.63
CA GLN A 162 37.76 21.12 1.17
C GLN A 162 36.80 20.71 0.04
N GLN A 163 37.24 19.82 -0.86
CA GLN A 163 36.39 19.28 -1.92
C GLN A 163 35.30 18.38 -1.31
N PRO A 164 34.11 18.26 -1.95
CA PRO A 164 33.12 17.27 -1.55
C PRO A 164 33.78 15.89 -1.55
N SER A 165 33.85 15.21 -0.40
CA SER A 165 34.27 13.82 -0.35
C SER A 165 33.27 13.03 -1.19
N ILE A 166 33.76 12.23 -2.13
CA ILE A 166 32.92 11.27 -2.88
C ILE A 166 32.14 10.48 -1.84
N ALA A 167 30.80 10.52 -1.89
CA ALA A 167 29.97 9.73 -1.00
C ALA A 167 30.39 8.26 -1.14
N HIS A 168 30.53 7.54 -0.02
CA HIS A 168 30.89 6.13 -0.06
C HIS A 168 29.88 5.40 -0.95
N PRO A 169 30.27 4.45 -1.81
CA PRO A 169 29.35 3.83 -2.75
C PRO A 169 28.24 2.99 -2.09
N ASN A 170 28.35 2.72 -0.78
CA ASN A 170 27.29 2.15 0.03
C ASN A 170 26.32 3.25 0.53
N GLN A 171 25.60 3.93 -0.37
CA GLN A 171 24.47 4.80 0.00
C GLN A 171 23.13 4.29 -0.55
N PRO A 172 22.00 4.52 0.15
CA PRO A 172 20.69 4.10 -0.32
C PRO A 172 20.32 4.69 -1.69
N GLU A 173 20.64 5.95 -1.97
CA GLU A 173 20.37 6.59 -3.26
C GLU A 173 21.19 6.03 -4.42
N THR A 174 22.24 5.28 -4.12
CA THR A 174 23.11 4.66 -5.14
C THR A 174 22.80 3.19 -5.39
N ASP A 175 21.85 2.60 -4.65
CA ASP A 175 21.47 1.19 -4.80
C ASP A 175 20.87 0.89 -6.20
N ASP A 176 20.48 1.93 -6.96
CA ASP A 176 20.02 1.84 -8.36
C ASP A 176 21.14 1.97 -9.42
N ALA A 177 22.39 2.00 -8.98
CA ALA A 177 23.59 2.20 -9.78
C ALA A 177 23.64 3.56 -10.53
N ARG A 178 22.84 4.55 -10.14
CA ARG A 178 22.97 5.92 -10.66
C ARG A 178 24.02 6.69 -9.88
N ILE A 179 24.88 7.37 -10.63
CA ILE A 179 25.99 8.17 -10.09
C ILE A 179 25.49 9.58 -9.70
N SER A 180 24.44 10.07 -10.34
CA SER A 180 23.79 11.34 -10.01
C SER A 180 22.60 11.07 -9.10
N SER A 181 22.58 11.70 -7.92
CA SER A 181 21.41 11.63 -7.05
C SER A 181 20.17 12.18 -7.75
N ASP A 182 19.11 11.40 -7.70
CA ASP A 182 17.75 11.79 -8.10
C ASP A 182 16.76 11.65 -6.94
N THR A 183 17.25 11.49 -5.72
CA THR A 183 16.49 11.26 -4.49
C THR A 183 15.60 10.00 -4.50
N THR A 184 15.90 9.05 -5.38
CA THR A 184 15.21 7.77 -5.46
C THR A 184 16.15 6.61 -5.21
N SER A 185 15.58 5.46 -4.91
CA SER A 185 16.29 4.20 -4.83
C SER A 185 15.43 3.08 -5.39
N VAL A 186 16.07 1.94 -5.64
CA VAL A 186 15.45 0.76 -6.21
C VAL A 186 15.83 -0.47 -5.40
N SER A 187 14.90 -1.40 -5.26
CA SER A 187 15.21 -2.73 -4.79
C SER A 187 14.31 -3.77 -5.47
N PRO A 188 14.84 -4.95 -5.83
CA PRO A 188 13.98 -6.06 -6.21
C PRO A 188 13.15 -6.59 -5.04
N TYR A 189 13.51 -6.25 -3.79
CA TYR A 189 12.86 -6.75 -2.59
C TYR A 189 12.08 -5.63 -1.88
N ALA A 190 10.90 -5.95 -1.36
CA ALA A 190 10.11 -5.02 -0.56
C ALA A 190 9.19 -5.75 0.44
N GLU A 191 8.74 -5.03 1.45
CA GLU A 191 7.51 -5.33 2.19
C GLU A 191 6.35 -4.55 1.56
N VAL A 192 5.26 -5.23 1.24
CA VAL A 192 4.04 -4.63 0.69
C VAL A 192 2.90 -4.88 1.66
N CYS A 193 2.12 -3.83 1.94
CA CYS A 193 0.94 -3.90 2.80
C CYS A 193 -0.26 -3.27 2.10
N TYR A 194 -1.41 -3.94 2.15
CA TYR A 194 -2.70 -3.41 1.72
C TYR A 194 -3.65 -3.33 2.90
N PHE A 195 -4.36 -2.22 3.00
CA PHE A 195 -5.37 -1.97 4.03
C PHE A 195 -6.31 -0.85 3.59
N MET A 196 -7.53 -0.87 4.09
CA MET A 196 -8.49 0.21 3.91
C MET A 196 -8.48 1.15 5.12
N ARG A 197 -8.62 2.46 4.88
CA ARG A 197 -8.85 3.44 5.95
C ARG A 197 -9.63 4.63 5.42
N GLY A 198 -10.71 5.02 6.12
CA GLY A 198 -11.44 6.23 5.77
C GLY A 198 -12.05 6.24 4.37
N GLY A 199 -12.46 5.09 3.88
CA GLY A 199 -12.99 4.94 2.53
C GLY A 199 -11.93 4.92 1.42
N ASN A 200 -10.66 4.73 1.76
CA ASN A 200 -9.55 4.69 0.81
C ASN A 200 -8.77 3.39 0.97
N LEU A 201 -8.42 2.75 -0.13
CA LEU A 201 -7.51 1.61 -0.16
C LEU A 201 -6.08 2.08 -0.37
N TYR A 202 -5.21 1.69 0.54
CA TYR A 202 -3.79 2.03 0.54
C TYR A 202 -2.95 0.81 0.16
N ARG A 203 -1.80 1.08 -0.47
CA ARG A 203 -0.72 0.12 -0.70
C ARG A 203 0.57 0.75 -0.22
N ARG A 204 1.01 0.34 0.96
CA ARG A 204 2.31 0.77 1.51
C ARG A 204 3.41 -0.14 1.00
N THR A 205 4.51 0.44 0.54
CA THR A 205 5.71 -0.30 0.10
C THR A 205 6.92 0.18 0.89
N MET A 206 7.67 -0.75 1.47
CA MET A 206 8.93 -0.48 2.15
C MET A 206 10.02 -1.31 1.46
N LEU A 207 11.01 -0.67 0.86
CA LEU A 207 12.11 -1.35 0.17
C LEU A 207 12.97 -2.13 1.17
N ILE A 208 13.35 -3.36 0.82
CA ILE A 208 14.38 -4.10 1.56
C ILE A 208 15.70 -3.84 0.84
N ARG A 209 16.72 -3.37 1.56
CA ARG A 209 17.92 -2.85 0.93
C ARG A 209 18.73 -3.95 0.25
N LYS A 210 19.19 -3.68 -0.97
CA LYS A 210 20.19 -4.47 -1.68
C LYS A 210 21.29 -3.52 -2.17
N PRO A 211 22.33 -3.30 -1.34
CA PRO A 211 23.47 -2.49 -1.75
C PRO A 211 24.13 -3.02 -3.02
N LEU A 212 24.86 -2.16 -3.73
CA LEU A 212 25.67 -2.59 -4.86
C LEU A 212 26.80 -3.52 -4.39
N ASP A 213 26.94 -4.67 -5.07
CA ASP A 213 27.99 -5.66 -4.84
C ASP A 213 29.37 -5.10 -5.26
N LEU A 214 29.96 -4.29 -4.39
CA LEU A 214 31.29 -3.69 -4.56
C LEU A 214 32.21 -4.16 -3.44
N GLU A 215 33.53 -4.20 -3.69
CA GLU A 215 34.52 -4.66 -2.72
C GLU A 215 34.51 -3.85 -1.41
N THR A 216 34.05 -2.60 -1.46
CA THR A 216 33.94 -1.69 -0.31
C THR A 216 32.59 -1.75 0.38
N THR A 217 31.64 -2.57 -0.08
CA THR A 217 30.29 -2.68 0.49
C THR A 217 30.22 -3.93 1.35
N ASP A 218 30.48 -3.79 2.65
CA ASP A 218 30.52 -4.91 3.61
C ASP A 218 29.31 -4.95 4.56
N SER A 219 28.46 -3.92 4.53
CA SER A 219 27.32 -3.75 5.41
C SER A 219 26.08 -3.26 4.66
N THR A 220 24.91 -3.64 5.15
CA THR A 220 23.63 -3.08 4.70
C THR A 220 23.37 -1.68 5.27
N GLN A 221 24.21 -1.19 6.18
CA GLN A 221 24.10 0.15 6.74
C GLN A 221 24.93 1.17 5.92
N PRO A 222 24.38 2.35 5.60
CA PRO A 222 25.12 3.38 4.88
C PRO A 222 26.32 3.90 5.68
N GLN A 223 27.46 4.04 5.01
CA GLN A 223 28.74 4.43 5.62
C GLN A 223 29.27 5.72 5.02
N THR A 224 30.07 6.49 5.77
CA THR A 224 30.86 7.60 5.22
C THR A 224 32.03 7.09 4.39
N ALA A 225 32.59 7.95 3.53
CA ALA A 225 33.83 7.64 2.83
C ALA A 225 34.94 7.24 3.81
N GLU A 226 35.73 6.25 3.43
CA GLU A 226 36.93 5.88 4.19
C GLU A 226 37.93 7.05 4.21
N ASN A 227 38.66 7.18 5.32
CA ASN A 227 39.78 8.10 5.42
C ASN A 227 40.93 7.45 6.21
N ALA A 228 42.09 8.11 6.25
CA ALA A 228 43.29 7.58 6.91
C ALA A 228 43.13 7.25 8.41
N MET A 229 42.04 7.70 9.05
CA MET A 229 41.71 7.45 10.46
C MET A 229 40.51 6.51 10.66
N THR A 230 39.78 6.14 9.60
CA THR A 230 38.58 5.27 9.65
C THR A 230 38.56 4.32 8.45
N THR A 231 39.29 3.21 8.55
CA THR A 231 39.18 2.07 7.63
C THR A 231 37.78 1.44 7.79
N GLY A 232 37.00 1.31 6.70
CA GLY A 232 35.60 0.85 6.72
C GLY A 232 34.52 1.95 6.81
N GLY A 233 34.91 3.22 6.91
CA GLY A 233 33.94 4.32 7.06
C GLY A 233 33.24 4.34 8.43
N ARG A 234 32.26 5.23 8.60
CA ARG A 234 31.41 5.31 9.81
C ARG A 234 29.95 5.21 9.42
N GLU A 235 29.16 4.43 10.14
CA GLU A 235 27.73 4.28 9.87
C GLU A 235 26.96 5.58 10.17
N PHE A 236 26.09 6.00 9.25
CA PHE A 236 25.38 7.27 9.34
C PHE A 236 24.36 7.35 10.49
N PHE A 237 23.65 6.25 10.73
CA PHE A 237 22.53 6.20 11.67
C PHE A 237 22.95 5.89 13.10
N ASP A 238 24.18 5.38 13.30
CA ASP A 238 24.75 5.16 14.62
C ASP A 238 24.89 6.50 15.38
N PRO A 239 24.16 6.69 16.50
CA PRO A 239 24.23 7.90 17.30
C PRO A 239 25.64 8.19 17.83
N ALA A 240 26.52 7.19 17.95
CA ALA A 240 27.91 7.41 18.35
C ALA A 240 28.69 8.25 17.32
N ASN A 241 28.27 8.23 16.05
CA ASN A 241 28.95 8.92 14.97
C ASN A 241 28.43 10.34 14.73
N ASN A 242 27.21 10.66 15.17
CA ASN A 242 26.56 11.97 14.97
C ASN A 242 26.60 12.44 13.51
N LEU A 243 26.15 11.60 12.57
CA LEU A 243 26.21 11.89 11.14
C LEU A 243 24.84 12.16 10.50
N TYR A 244 23.80 11.44 10.94
CA TYR A 244 22.43 11.68 10.49
C TYR A 244 21.73 12.83 11.24
N ASP A 245 22.27 13.25 12.40
CA ASP A 245 21.67 14.25 13.30
C ASP A 245 22.38 15.63 13.27
N VAL A 246 23.34 15.87 12.38
CA VAL A 246 24.20 17.07 12.45
C VAL A 246 24.19 17.86 11.13
N GLY A 247 23.32 18.89 11.07
CA GLY A 247 23.35 19.85 9.96
C GLY A 247 22.38 21.03 10.05
N LEU A 248 22.80 22.09 10.75
CA LEU A 248 22.37 23.50 10.65
C LEU A 248 20.92 23.88 11.02
N ASP A 249 20.80 24.73 12.05
CA ASP A 249 19.60 25.37 12.60
C ASP A 249 18.55 24.43 13.24
N SER A 250 18.75 24.11 14.52
CA SER A 250 17.68 23.80 15.50
C SER A 250 16.58 22.80 15.10
N TYR A 251 16.89 21.76 14.32
CA TYR A 251 16.07 20.55 14.20
C TYR A 251 16.85 19.34 14.68
N THR A 252 16.73 19.06 15.97
CA THR A 252 17.07 17.76 16.54
C THR A 252 16.21 16.66 15.89
N SER A 253 16.90 15.62 15.41
CA SER A 253 16.48 14.28 14.94
C SER A 253 15.82 14.14 13.57
N GLY A 254 16.56 13.55 12.63
CA GLY A 254 16.07 13.13 11.31
C GLY A 254 14.88 12.17 11.39
N ASN A 255 13.85 12.47 10.61
CA ASN A 255 12.73 11.56 10.38
C ASN A 255 13.15 10.58 9.27
N PHE A 256 13.51 9.36 9.69
CA PHE A 256 13.94 8.31 8.78
C PHE A 256 12.92 8.02 7.67
N LEU A 257 11.63 7.89 8.00
CA LEU A 257 10.59 7.50 7.04
C LEU A 257 10.10 8.67 6.18
N ASN A 258 10.51 9.91 6.49
CA ASN A 258 10.43 11.01 5.55
C ASN A 258 11.52 10.91 4.49
N ASP A 259 12.72 10.49 4.87
CA ASP A 259 13.91 10.51 4.03
C ASP A 259 14.07 9.24 3.19
N PHE A 260 13.60 8.11 3.70
CA PHE A 260 13.82 6.77 3.14
C PHE A 260 12.55 5.93 3.16
N ASP A 261 12.23 5.33 2.01
CA ASP A 261 11.12 4.36 1.88
C ASP A 261 11.62 2.93 2.11
N PHE A 262 12.43 2.73 3.14
CA PHE A 262 13.05 1.44 3.42
C PHE A 262 12.51 0.79 4.67
N SER A 263 12.39 -0.53 4.61
CA SER A 263 12.15 -1.38 5.76
C SER A 263 13.32 -1.28 6.72
N VAL A 264 13.01 -1.05 7.99
CA VAL A 264 13.98 -0.83 9.04
C VAL A 264 13.55 -1.48 10.35
N TYR A 265 14.54 -1.96 11.09
CA TYR A 265 14.38 -2.37 12.47
C TYR A 265 15.13 -1.43 13.41
N ARG A 266 14.81 -1.52 14.71
CA ARG A 266 15.45 -0.73 15.75
C ARG A 266 16.46 -1.60 16.50
N TYR A 267 17.74 -1.24 16.48
CA TYR A 267 18.82 -1.97 17.13
C TYR A 267 19.94 -1.03 17.61
N GLY A 268 20.75 -1.47 18.57
CA GLY A 268 21.90 -0.73 19.11
C GLY A 268 21.85 -0.54 20.64
N THR A 269 23.04 -0.54 21.26
CA THR A 269 23.24 -0.31 22.71
C THR A 269 24.30 0.79 22.93
N PRO A 270 24.13 1.75 23.88
CA PRO A 270 23.02 1.91 24.82
C PRO A 270 21.78 2.59 24.21
N THR A 271 21.90 3.20 23.03
CA THR A 271 20.82 3.90 22.34
C THR A 271 20.51 3.17 21.04
N ALA A 272 19.29 2.64 20.91
CA ALA A 272 18.86 2.00 19.67
C ALA A 272 18.51 3.02 18.58
N TYR A 273 18.83 2.69 17.34
CA TYR A 273 18.65 3.50 16.13
C TYR A 273 18.11 2.65 14.97
N ALA A 274 17.75 3.29 13.87
CA ALA A 274 17.22 2.62 12.69
C ALA A 274 18.35 1.90 11.94
N ASN A 275 18.12 0.63 11.63
CA ASN A 275 18.98 -0.17 10.78
C ASN A 275 18.18 -0.67 9.57
N PHE A 276 18.73 -0.56 8.37
CA PHE A 276 18.12 -1.09 7.15
C PHE A 276 17.98 -2.60 7.24
N HIS A 277 16.84 -3.13 6.80
CA HIS A 277 16.73 -4.54 6.45
C HIS A 277 17.49 -4.83 5.17
N GLY A 278 18.28 -5.91 5.20
CA GLY A 278 19.01 -6.45 4.07
C GLY A 278 18.31 -7.66 3.43
N VAL A 279 18.88 -8.16 2.34
CA VAL A 279 18.42 -9.41 1.71
C VAL A 279 18.52 -10.58 2.68
N GLU A 280 19.52 -10.59 3.57
CA GLU A 280 19.66 -11.61 4.62
C GLU A 280 18.49 -11.59 5.63
N SER A 281 17.78 -10.47 5.78
CA SER A 281 16.60 -10.40 6.65
C SER A 281 15.40 -11.19 6.13
N LEU A 282 15.44 -11.66 4.87
CA LEU A 282 14.42 -12.58 4.33
C LEU A 282 14.66 -14.04 4.74
N ASP A 283 15.83 -14.37 5.28
CA ASP A 283 16.12 -15.73 5.72
C ASP A 283 15.37 -16.05 7.03
N ASN A 284 14.70 -17.20 7.05
CA ASN A 284 13.97 -17.72 8.22
C ASN A 284 14.64 -18.96 8.82
N THR A 285 15.84 -19.33 8.34
CA THR A 285 16.52 -20.58 8.70
C THR A 285 17.69 -20.40 9.65
N THR A 286 18.26 -19.20 9.72
CA THR A 286 19.47 -18.96 10.48
C THR A 286 19.16 -18.88 11.97
N LEU A 287 19.60 -19.92 12.69
CA LEU A 287 19.33 -20.09 14.12
C LEU A 287 20.27 -19.27 15.03
N GLU A 288 21.28 -18.62 14.46
CA GLU A 288 22.28 -17.86 15.23
C GLU A 288 21.88 -16.39 15.35
N ALA A 289 21.95 -15.84 16.56
CA ALA A 289 21.89 -14.40 16.78
C ALA A 289 23.13 -13.70 16.16
N PRO A 290 23.02 -12.43 15.72
CA PRO A 290 21.84 -11.58 15.76
C PRO A 290 21.16 -11.49 14.38
N ASN A 291 20.41 -12.51 13.95
CA ASN A 291 19.68 -12.40 12.69
C ASN A 291 18.36 -11.65 12.87
N PHE A 292 18.30 -10.45 12.28
CA PHE A 292 17.14 -9.55 12.25
C PHE A 292 16.15 -9.98 11.15
N SER A 293 15.68 -11.22 11.21
CA SER A 293 14.78 -11.77 10.20
C SER A 293 13.39 -11.11 10.23
N LEU A 294 12.87 -10.75 9.06
CA LEU A 294 11.51 -10.26 8.86
C LEU A 294 10.45 -11.34 9.18
N GLY A 295 10.85 -12.62 9.26
CA GLY A 295 9.99 -13.67 9.82
C GLY A 295 9.58 -13.38 11.27
N ARG A 296 10.42 -12.67 12.03
CA ARG A 296 10.12 -12.26 13.42
C ARG A 296 9.33 -10.95 13.42
N THR A 297 8.13 -10.96 14.02
CA THR A 297 7.18 -9.85 13.94
C THR A 297 7.73 -8.50 14.41
N ARG A 298 8.60 -8.48 15.43
CA ARG A 298 9.18 -7.25 15.98
C ARG A 298 10.06 -6.45 15.00
N PHE A 299 10.46 -7.05 13.90
CA PHE A 299 11.30 -6.39 12.91
C PHE A 299 10.50 -5.92 11.69
N ARG A 300 9.19 -6.16 11.66
CA ARG A 300 8.34 -5.80 10.53
C ARG A 300 7.86 -4.36 10.64
N PHE A 301 7.65 -3.72 9.50
CA PHE A 301 7.01 -2.41 9.46
C PHE A 301 5.60 -2.44 10.08
N GLY A 302 5.29 -1.50 10.97
CA GLY A 302 4.00 -1.40 11.66
C GLY A 302 3.90 -2.15 12.98
N TYR A 303 5.01 -2.73 13.45
CA TYR A 303 5.05 -3.51 14.68
C TYR A 303 5.86 -2.80 15.76
N ASN A 304 5.52 -3.06 17.02
CA ASN A 304 6.31 -2.60 18.15
C ASN A 304 7.60 -3.43 18.24
N HIS A 305 8.75 -2.81 17.97
CA HIS A 305 10.03 -3.52 17.99
C HIS A 305 10.44 -4.07 19.36
N ALA A 306 9.77 -3.66 20.45
CA ALA A 306 9.99 -4.22 21.78
C ALA A 306 9.14 -5.45 22.09
N THR A 307 7.91 -5.55 21.54
CA THR A 307 6.95 -6.61 21.90
C THR A 307 6.52 -7.48 20.74
N GLY A 308 6.87 -7.13 19.50
CA GLY A 308 6.42 -7.84 18.31
C GLY A 308 4.92 -7.74 18.01
N LEU A 309 4.18 -6.85 18.68
CA LEU A 309 2.74 -6.68 18.46
C LEU A 309 2.47 -5.60 17.38
N PRO A 310 1.49 -5.79 16.49
CA PRO A 310 1.16 -4.84 15.44
C PRO A 310 0.41 -3.62 16.01
N ARG A 311 0.53 -2.48 15.33
CA ARG A 311 -0.26 -1.28 15.61
C ARG A 311 -1.32 -1.06 14.52
N GLU A 312 -2.50 -1.67 14.70
CA GLU A 312 -3.62 -1.61 13.74
C GLU A 312 -4.74 -0.68 14.17
N TYR A 313 -4.87 -0.43 15.48
CA TYR A 313 -5.90 0.46 16.04
C TYR A 313 -5.31 1.68 16.75
N VAL A 314 -6.03 2.79 16.64
CA VAL A 314 -5.81 4.04 17.38
C VAL A 314 -7.16 4.58 17.81
N ASP A 315 -7.26 5.12 19.02
CA ASP A 315 -8.51 5.72 19.49
C ASP A 315 -8.81 7.02 18.74
N ASP A 316 -10.08 7.36 18.57
CA ASP A 316 -10.49 8.69 18.15
C ASP A 316 -10.65 9.66 19.34
N ALA A 317 -11.09 10.89 19.05
CA ALA A 317 -11.23 11.94 20.06
C ALA A 317 -12.23 11.60 21.18
N ASP A 318 -13.14 10.66 20.93
CA ASP A 318 -14.13 10.20 21.91
C ASP A 318 -13.64 8.94 22.68
N GLY A 319 -12.43 8.45 22.36
CA GLY A 319 -11.86 7.24 22.95
C GLY A 319 -12.39 5.95 22.34
N TYR A 320 -13.05 5.99 21.18
CA TYR A 320 -13.42 4.76 20.49
C TYR A 320 -12.28 4.31 19.58
N PRO A 321 -11.95 3.01 19.60
CA PRO A 321 -10.89 2.46 18.77
C PRO A 321 -11.27 2.51 17.30
N GLN A 322 -10.36 2.99 16.47
CA GLN A 322 -10.51 3.07 15.02
C GLN A 322 -9.40 2.28 14.34
N PHE A 323 -9.78 1.50 13.33
CA PHE A 323 -8.82 0.79 12.50
C PHE A 323 -8.05 1.78 11.61
N ILE A 324 -6.73 1.68 11.65
CA ILE A 324 -5.82 2.46 10.81
C ILE A 324 -5.04 1.59 9.83
N GLY A 325 -5.01 0.27 10.01
CA GLY A 325 -4.15 -0.66 9.29
C GLY A 325 -2.67 -0.40 9.57
N ARG A 326 -2.07 0.56 8.85
CA ARG A 326 -0.69 1.05 9.07
C ARG A 326 -0.62 2.57 8.98
N PHE A 327 0.47 3.13 9.47
CA PHE A 327 0.79 4.54 9.24
C PHE A 327 1.06 4.78 7.75
N THR A 328 0.44 5.83 7.22
CA THR A 328 0.58 6.28 5.83
C THR A 328 1.82 7.15 5.62
N HIS A 329 2.20 7.41 4.37
CA HIS A 329 3.33 8.29 4.02
C HIS A 329 3.12 9.69 4.55
N GLN A 330 1.86 10.17 4.59
CA GLN A 330 1.53 11.43 5.25
C GLN A 330 1.98 11.37 6.71
N GLU A 331 1.56 10.38 7.48
CA GLU A 331 1.87 10.31 8.91
C GLU A 331 3.35 10.06 9.18
N THR A 332 3.99 9.15 8.43
CA THR A 332 5.40 8.84 8.63
C THR A 332 6.34 9.94 8.13
N SER A 333 5.86 10.88 7.32
CA SER A 333 6.64 12.05 6.87
C SER A 333 6.54 13.26 7.79
N ASP A 334 5.73 13.19 8.85
CA ASP A 334 5.60 14.26 9.81
C ASP A 334 6.88 14.41 10.64
N ILE A 335 7.29 15.65 10.92
CA ILE A 335 8.51 15.93 11.68
C ILE A 335 8.50 15.34 13.10
N ASP A 336 7.31 15.09 13.64
CA ASP A 336 7.15 14.48 14.95
C ASP A 336 7.19 12.94 14.91
N PHE A 337 7.09 12.32 13.73
CA PHE A 337 7.25 10.88 13.53
C PHE A 337 8.73 10.53 13.34
N ARG A 338 9.46 10.27 14.42
CA ARG A 338 10.92 10.04 14.39
C ARG A 338 11.32 8.57 14.52
N TYR A 339 10.35 7.71 14.82
CA TYR A 339 10.56 6.27 14.95
C TYR A 339 10.80 5.62 13.57
N PRO A 340 11.70 4.63 13.43
CA PRO A 340 12.47 3.97 14.49
C PRO A 340 13.87 4.57 14.73
N GLN A 341 14.26 5.68 14.13
CA GLN A 341 15.59 6.27 14.37
C GLN A 341 15.70 6.84 15.78
N ALA A 342 14.72 7.66 16.17
CA ALA A 342 14.67 8.31 17.47
C ALA A 342 13.25 8.23 18.06
N PRO A 343 13.09 8.50 19.37
CA PRO A 343 11.77 8.66 19.95
C PRO A 343 10.94 9.73 19.22
N SER A 344 9.69 9.42 18.88
CA SER A 344 8.75 10.42 18.36
C SER A 344 8.46 11.51 19.40
N THR A 345 8.27 12.74 18.92
CA THR A 345 8.06 13.94 19.77
C THR A 345 6.60 14.22 20.06
N ALA A 346 5.69 13.74 19.21
CA ALA A 346 4.25 13.80 19.44
C ALA A 346 3.68 12.39 19.61
N GLY A 347 2.67 12.27 20.47
CA GLY A 347 1.90 11.03 20.59
C GLY A 347 2.59 9.90 21.34
N GLY A 348 3.75 10.13 21.97
CA GLY A 348 4.52 9.13 22.71
C GLY A 348 5.82 8.73 22.00
N SER A 349 6.76 8.17 22.74
CA SER A 349 8.12 7.87 22.23
C SER A 349 8.14 6.79 21.14
N ASN A 350 7.27 5.79 21.25
CA ASN A 350 7.10 4.73 20.26
C ASN A 350 5.65 4.75 19.74
N PRO A 351 5.39 5.26 18.53
CA PRO A 351 4.05 5.30 17.96
C PRO A 351 3.46 3.90 17.73
N MET A 352 4.30 2.87 17.65
CA MET A 352 3.86 1.48 17.51
C MET A 352 3.39 0.86 18.84
N SER A 353 3.66 1.49 19.99
CA SER A 353 3.25 0.97 21.30
C SER A 353 1.85 1.46 21.69
N PRO A 354 0.81 0.61 21.75
CA PRO A 354 -0.54 1.03 22.12
C PRO A 354 -0.62 1.59 23.55
N SER A 355 0.15 1.02 24.49
CA SER A 355 0.19 1.48 25.88
C SER A 355 1.14 2.67 26.13
N GLY A 356 2.13 2.86 25.25
CA GLY A 356 3.15 3.91 25.36
C GLY A 356 2.90 5.16 24.50
N SER A 357 1.79 5.17 23.76
CA SER A 357 1.45 6.25 22.83
C SER A 357 0.03 6.77 23.09
N THR A 358 -0.18 8.07 22.96
CA THR A 358 -1.50 8.71 23.00
C THR A 358 -1.77 9.31 21.62
N LEU A 359 -2.19 8.46 20.69
CA LEU A 359 -2.53 8.83 19.32
C LEU A 359 -4.03 8.98 19.20
N VAL A 360 -4.47 9.95 18.39
CA VAL A 360 -5.89 10.23 18.17
C VAL A 360 -6.16 10.28 16.67
N LEU A 361 -7.03 9.41 16.17
CA LEU A 361 -7.49 9.48 14.78
C LEU A 361 -8.56 10.56 14.62
N ASP A 362 -8.39 11.47 13.66
CA ASP A 362 -9.48 12.34 13.23
C ASP A 362 -10.36 11.61 12.22
N ARG A 363 -11.62 11.36 12.60
CA ARG A 363 -12.62 10.68 11.76
C ARG A 363 -12.96 11.45 10.47
N THR A 364 -12.70 12.75 10.42
CA THR A 364 -12.99 13.58 9.24
C THR A 364 -11.91 13.43 8.19
N THR A 365 -10.65 13.49 8.61
CA THR A 365 -9.50 13.42 7.69
C THR A 365 -8.97 12.00 7.53
N ASN A 366 -9.30 11.09 8.45
CA ASN A 366 -8.77 9.73 8.54
C ASN A 366 -7.24 9.70 8.63
N VAL A 367 -6.71 10.63 9.42
CA VAL A 367 -5.29 10.80 9.69
C VAL A 367 -5.09 10.94 11.20
N VAL A 368 -4.00 10.38 11.72
CA VAL A 368 -3.61 10.53 13.12
C VAL A 368 -3.21 11.99 13.38
N ASN A 369 -3.92 12.67 14.28
CA ASN A 369 -3.81 14.11 14.52
C ASN A 369 -2.39 14.57 14.83
N GLN A 370 -1.65 13.77 15.60
CA GLN A 370 -0.27 14.03 16.00
C GLN A 370 0.69 14.06 14.80
N TYR A 371 0.30 13.48 13.67
CA TYR A 371 1.12 13.34 12.47
C TYR A 371 0.43 13.88 11.20
N ALA A 372 -0.53 14.78 11.37
CA ALA A 372 -1.35 15.27 10.26
C ALA A 372 -0.63 16.27 9.34
N SER A 373 0.52 16.81 9.77
CA SER A 373 1.27 17.85 9.08
C SER A 373 2.29 17.31 8.08
N GLY A 374 2.46 15.99 7.99
CA GLY A 374 3.38 15.41 7.01
C GLY A 374 3.00 15.71 5.56
N LEU A 375 4.04 15.82 4.74
CA LEU A 375 3.97 16.41 3.40
C LEU A 375 3.60 15.37 2.32
N ARG A 376 3.81 14.09 2.58
CA ARG A 376 3.70 13.00 1.60
C ARG A 376 2.29 12.43 1.49
N ARG A 377 1.33 13.31 1.21
CA ARG A 377 -0.10 12.95 1.14
C ARG A 377 -0.42 12.13 -0.09
N SER A 378 -1.23 11.09 0.08
CA SER A 378 -1.75 10.23 -1.01
C SER A 378 -0.70 9.44 -1.80
N GLU A 379 0.56 9.37 -1.35
CA GLU A 379 1.58 8.55 -2.03
C GLU A 379 1.28 7.04 -1.91
N ASP A 380 0.56 6.63 -0.86
CA ASP A 380 0.08 5.25 -0.67
C ASP A 380 -1.30 4.98 -1.27
N LEU A 381 -2.03 6.00 -1.74
CA LEU A 381 -3.43 5.86 -2.15
C LEU A 381 -3.54 5.14 -3.49
N VAL A 382 -4.21 3.99 -3.52
CA VAL A 382 -4.41 3.23 -4.77
C VAL A 382 -5.82 3.39 -5.32
N LEU A 383 -6.82 3.35 -4.46
CA LEU A 383 -8.22 3.49 -4.87
C LEU A 383 -9.02 4.27 -3.82
N PRO A 384 -9.64 5.41 -4.17
CA PRO A 384 -10.54 6.12 -3.27
C PRO A 384 -11.98 5.58 -3.35
N ASN A 385 -12.81 5.98 -2.39
CA ASN A 385 -14.23 5.63 -2.26
C ASN A 385 -14.49 4.12 -2.15
N VAL A 386 -13.57 3.40 -1.52
CA VAL A 386 -13.69 1.98 -1.18
C VAL A 386 -14.56 1.86 0.07
N ILE A 387 -15.55 0.97 0.03
CA ILE A 387 -16.46 0.68 1.14
C ILE A 387 -16.00 -0.56 1.91
N ALA A 388 -15.41 -1.53 1.21
CA ALA A 388 -14.97 -2.78 1.80
C ALA A 388 -13.73 -3.30 1.08
N PHE A 389 -12.82 -3.87 1.86
CA PHE A 389 -11.64 -4.60 1.45
C PHE A 389 -11.59 -5.87 2.30
N ASP A 390 -12.14 -6.96 1.75
CA ASP A 390 -12.41 -8.23 2.45
C ASP A 390 -11.44 -9.32 1.98
N ILE A 391 -10.85 -10.07 2.90
CA ILE A 391 -9.84 -11.10 2.64
C ILE A 391 -10.23 -12.43 3.27
N LYS A 392 -10.75 -13.34 2.45
CA LYS A 392 -11.13 -14.68 2.91
C LYS A 392 -10.06 -15.72 2.60
N LEU A 393 -9.86 -16.66 3.53
CA LEU A 393 -8.96 -17.81 3.34
C LEU A 393 -9.72 -19.01 2.78
N PHE A 394 -9.09 -19.79 1.90
CA PHE A 394 -9.69 -21.05 1.45
C PHE A 394 -9.58 -22.13 2.52
N ASP A 395 -10.71 -22.47 3.16
CA ASP A 395 -10.82 -23.56 4.12
C ASP A 395 -11.04 -24.88 3.39
N GLU A 396 -10.08 -25.79 3.48
CA GLU A 396 -10.13 -27.07 2.76
C GLU A 396 -11.14 -28.03 3.37
N ALA A 397 -11.30 -28.01 4.69
CA ALA A 397 -12.26 -28.87 5.38
C ALA A 397 -13.71 -28.45 5.07
N LEU A 398 -13.96 -27.16 4.84
CA LEU A 398 -15.25 -26.62 4.45
C LEU A 398 -15.47 -26.58 2.92
N GLY A 399 -14.40 -26.52 2.14
CA GLY A 399 -14.43 -26.42 0.68
C GLY A 399 -14.86 -25.06 0.13
N GLN A 400 -14.75 -23.99 0.93
CA GLN A 400 -15.11 -22.63 0.55
C GLN A 400 -14.19 -21.59 1.18
N PHE A 401 -14.27 -20.34 0.70
CA PHE A 401 -13.59 -19.22 1.32
C PHE A 401 -14.32 -18.78 2.59
N THR A 402 -13.58 -18.56 3.69
CA THR A 402 -14.11 -18.15 4.99
C THR A 402 -13.19 -17.14 5.65
N ASP A 403 -13.79 -16.33 6.52
CA ASP A 403 -13.09 -15.38 7.37
C ASP A 403 -12.39 -16.10 8.52
N ILE A 404 -11.27 -15.54 8.98
CA ILE A 404 -10.50 -16.06 10.10
C ILE A 404 -11.29 -15.80 11.39
N GLY A 405 -11.52 -16.82 12.21
CA GLY A 405 -12.31 -16.71 13.44
C GLY A 405 -13.83 -16.80 13.22
N ASN A 406 -14.28 -17.07 11.98
CA ASN A 406 -15.70 -17.27 11.72
C ASN A 406 -16.21 -18.58 12.34
N THR A 407 -17.42 -18.54 12.91
CA THR A 407 -18.08 -19.72 13.49
C THR A 407 -18.30 -20.90 12.53
N ILE A 408 -18.35 -20.64 11.21
CA ILE A 408 -18.51 -21.69 10.20
C ILE A 408 -17.18 -22.26 9.71
N ALA A 409 -16.06 -21.55 9.97
CA ALA A 409 -14.74 -22.03 9.59
C ALA A 409 -14.42 -23.31 10.38
N VAL A 410 -13.54 -24.13 9.82
CA VAL A 410 -13.10 -25.39 10.42
C VAL A 410 -11.59 -25.31 10.65
N ASP A 411 -10.84 -25.07 9.57
CA ASP A 411 -9.39 -24.90 9.63
C ASP A 411 -8.99 -23.55 10.27
N TYR A 412 -9.90 -22.57 10.24
CA TYR A 412 -9.69 -21.19 10.72
C TYR A 412 -10.72 -20.72 11.76
N ALA A 413 -11.41 -21.63 12.45
CA ALA A 413 -12.51 -21.30 13.37
C ALA A 413 -12.08 -20.58 14.65
N THR A 414 -11.00 -21.08 15.26
CA THR A 414 -10.44 -20.58 16.53
C THR A 414 -8.97 -20.92 16.55
N SER A 415 -8.09 -19.94 16.79
CA SER A 415 -6.66 -20.26 16.99
C SER A 415 -6.54 -21.12 18.24
N ALA A 416 -5.91 -22.31 18.11
CA ALA A 416 -5.63 -23.19 19.24
C ALA A 416 -4.62 -22.56 20.23
N THR A 417 -3.95 -21.48 19.83
CA THR A 417 -2.90 -20.82 20.61
C THR A 417 -3.19 -19.32 20.76
N PRO A 418 -3.73 -18.90 21.92
CA PRO A 418 -4.14 -17.52 22.19
C PRO A 418 -2.99 -16.60 22.62
N ALA A 419 -1.73 -17.01 22.45
CA ALA A 419 -0.60 -16.27 22.98
C ALA A 419 -0.37 -14.97 22.19
N TYR A 420 -0.41 -15.05 20.85
CA TYR A 420 -0.26 -13.87 19.99
C TYR A 420 -1.61 -13.20 19.73
N LYS A 421 -1.68 -11.90 20.04
CA LYS A 421 -2.87 -11.06 19.86
C LYS A 421 -2.45 -9.76 19.19
N ASN A 422 -3.21 -9.29 18.21
CA ASN A 422 -3.06 -7.89 17.79
C ASN A 422 -3.62 -6.96 18.88
N ASN A 423 -3.51 -5.66 18.63
CA ASN A 423 -4.04 -4.65 19.53
C ASN A 423 -5.52 -4.33 19.27
N ASN A 424 -6.31 -5.29 18.77
CA ASN A 424 -7.74 -5.10 18.56
C ASN A 424 -8.43 -4.81 19.92
N PRO A 425 -9.26 -3.76 19.99
CA PRO A 425 -10.00 -3.40 21.20
C PRO A 425 -10.95 -4.50 21.69
N ASP A 426 -11.47 -5.31 20.77
CA ASP A 426 -12.28 -6.47 21.09
C ASP A 426 -11.38 -7.71 21.20
N ALA A 427 -11.17 -8.14 22.44
CA ALA A 427 -10.33 -9.29 22.75
C ALA A 427 -10.83 -10.61 22.12
N THR A 428 -12.09 -10.68 21.67
CA THR A 428 -12.63 -11.86 20.96
C THR A 428 -12.10 -11.97 19.53
N HIS A 429 -11.73 -10.84 18.93
CA HIS A 429 -11.24 -10.72 17.56
C HIS A 429 -9.71 -10.59 17.49
N ALA A 430 -9.07 -10.34 18.63
CA ALA A 430 -7.64 -10.04 18.69
C ALA A 430 -6.71 -11.18 18.22
N THR A 431 -7.22 -12.40 18.11
CA THR A 431 -6.46 -13.56 17.62
C THR A 431 -6.66 -13.85 16.14
N ASN A 432 -7.55 -13.14 15.43
CA ASN A 432 -7.95 -13.42 14.05
C ASN A 432 -6.89 -12.99 13.03
N ILE A 433 -5.72 -13.63 13.12
CA ILE A 433 -4.52 -13.30 12.35
C ILE A 433 -3.90 -14.58 11.85
N TYR A 434 -3.71 -14.70 10.55
CA TYR A 434 -2.89 -15.75 9.96
C TYR A 434 -1.47 -15.22 9.78
N ASP A 435 -0.45 -15.92 10.29
CA ASP A 435 0.95 -15.51 10.15
C ASP A 435 1.87 -16.71 9.94
N THR A 436 2.93 -16.55 9.14
CA THR A 436 3.87 -17.63 8.83
C THR A 436 5.00 -17.80 9.84
N TRP A 437 5.36 -16.73 10.57
CA TRP A 437 6.44 -16.62 11.58
C TRP A 437 7.84 -17.07 11.13
N HIS A 438 8.80 -16.93 12.05
CA HIS A 438 10.17 -17.46 11.96
C HIS A 438 10.22 -18.85 12.62
N ILE A 439 11.20 -19.69 12.24
CA ILE A 439 11.34 -21.05 12.77
C ILE A 439 11.57 -21.10 14.30
N GLN A 440 12.37 -20.18 14.81
CA GLN A 440 12.61 -19.95 16.24
C GLN A 440 11.91 -18.68 16.73
N TYR A 441 10.64 -18.50 16.38
CA TYR A 441 9.91 -17.38 16.96
C TYR A 441 9.56 -17.71 18.42
N ASP A 442 10.02 -16.85 19.33
CA ASP A 442 9.67 -16.90 20.74
C ASP A 442 8.84 -15.67 21.07
N LEU A 443 7.66 -15.86 21.66
CA LEU A 443 6.69 -14.79 21.87
C LEU A 443 6.80 -14.17 23.26
N ASP A 444 7.27 -14.91 24.27
CA ASP A 444 7.16 -14.51 25.68
C ASP A 444 7.99 -13.25 26.02
N ASN A 445 9.10 -13.07 25.32
CA ASN A 445 9.92 -11.86 25.33
C ASN A 445 10.02 -11.19 23.95
N ALA A 446 9.55 -11.86 22.88
CA ALA A 446 9.75 -11.47 21.50
C ALA A 446 11.21 -11.08 21.21
N ASP A 447 12.18 -11.54 21.98
CA ASP A 447 13.57 -11.11 21.89
C ASP A 447 14.47 -12.11 21.17
N GLY A 448 13.98 -13.36 21.09
CA GLY A 448 14.63 -14.46 20.41
C GLY A 448 15.99 -14.81 21.00
N ASP A 449 16.12 -14.66 22.32
CA ASP A 449 17.21 -15.19 23.13
C ASP A 449 17.09 -16.70 23.42
N ASN A 450 15.98 -17.31 22.97
CA ASN A 450 15.70 -18.74 23.08
C ASN A 450 15.42 -19.17 24.55
N ASP A 451 15.14 -18.24 25.46
CA ASP A 451 14.71 -18.49 26.84
C ASP A 451 13.18 -18.64 26.93
N HIS A 452 12.72 -19.82 26.53
CA HIS A 452 11.31 -20.19 26.46
C HIS A 452 10.74 -20.45 27.86
N ALA A 453 10.62 -19.42 28.69
CA ALA A 453 10.12 -19.53 30.06
C ALA A 453 8.69 -20.14 30.09
N THR A 454 7.93 -20.00 29.00
CA THR A 454 6.60 -20.61 28.82
C THR A 454 6.51 -21.74 27.78
N GLY A 455 7.62 -22.10 27.13
CA GLY A 455 7.68 -23.09 26.05
C GLY A 455 7.60 -22.48 24.64
N GLU A 456 7.85 -23.31 23.63
CA GLU A 456 7.78 -22.96 22.20
C GLU A 456 6.34 -22.58 21.77
N ASP A 457 6.14 -21.35 21.29
CA ASP A 457 4.83 -20.84 20.87
C ASP A 457 4.60 -21.03 19.36
N PRO A 458 3.53 -21.75 18.93
CA PRO A 458 3.25 -21.94 17.52
C PRO A 458 2.58 -20.69 16.90
N PRO A 459 2.77 -20.47 15.59
CA PRO A 459 2.18 -19.35 14.88
C PRO A 459 0.65 -19.35 14.95
N PRO A 460 0.03 -18.15 14.86
CA PRO A 460 -1.40 -18.01 14.89
C PRO A 460 -2.00 -18.62 13.62
N PHE A 461 -2.99 -19.50 13.81
CA PHE A 461 -3.64 -20.30 12.78
C PHE A 461 -2.70 -21.13 11.89
N ARG A 462 -2.40 -22.34 12.36
CA ARG A 462 -1.68 -23.38 11.60
C ARG A 462 -2.59 -24.59 11.39
N PRO A 463 -3.37 -24.64 10.29
CA PRO A 463 -4.22 -25.79 10.01
C PRO A 463 -3.40 -27.05 9.85
N VAL A 464 -3.87 -28.15 10.43
CA VAL A 464 -3.25 -29.47 10.29
C VAL A 464 -4.22 -30.45 9.63
N ASP A 465 -3.69 -31.48 8.99
CA ASP A 465 -4.49 -32.62 8.56
C ASP A 465 -4.90 -33.49 9.76
N GLY A 466 -5.77 -34.48 9.51
CA GLY A 466 -6.23 -35.42 10.55
C GLY A 466 -5.10 -36.26 11.18
N SER A 467 -3.86 -36.10 10.71
CA SER A 467 -2.63 -36.72 11.22
C SER A 467 -1.61 -35.70 11.74
N THR A 468 -2.04 -34.48 12.08
CA THR A 468 -1.22 -33.39 12.66
C THR A 468 -0.15 -32.79 11.73
N ASN A 469 -0.12 -33.17 10.44
CA ASN A 469 0.80 -32.52 9.50
C ASN A 469 0.26 -31.15 9.09
N PRO A 470 1.11 -30.12 9.01
CA PRO A 470 0.65 -28.79 8.63
C PRO A 470 0.13 -28.76 7.18
N LYS A 471 -0.97 -28.07 6.97
CA LYS A 471 -1.55 -27.81 5.65
C LYS A 471 -1.06 -26.46 5.12
N ALA A 472 -0.71 -26.43 3.84
CA ALA A 472 -0.46 -25.18 3.14
C ALA A 472 -1.77 -24.45 2.83
N LEU A 473 -1.82 -23.15 3.14
CA LEU A 473 -2.90 -22.27 2.70
C LEU A 473 -2.96 -22.26 1.16
N LYS A 474 -4.08 -22.72 0.60
CA LYS A 474 -4.18 -22.98 -0.85
C LYS A 474 -4.38 -21.72 -1.67
N ALA A 475 -5.26 -20.85 -1.21
CA ALA A 475 -5.70 -19.68 -1.92
C ALA A 475 -6.31 -18.65 -0.97
N ILE A 476 -6.36 -17.41 -1.43
CA ILE A 476 -7.11 -16.32 -0.80
C ILE A 476 -8.08 -15.71 -1.80
N GLN A 477 -9.15 -15.14 -1.28
CA GLN A 477 -10.11 -14.34 -2.02
C GLN A 477 -10.07 -12.92 -1.47
N ILE A 478 -9.76 -11.94 -2.33
CA ILE A 478 -9.80 -10.53 -1.98
C ILE A 478 -11.00 -9.90 -2.69
N THR A 479 -11.94 -9.34 -1.94
CA THR A 479 -13.12 -8.65 -2.46
C THR A 479 -13.01 -7.15 -2.15
N ILE A 480 -13.08 -6.32 -3.20
CA ILE A 480 -13.01 -4.86 -3.05
C ILE A 480 -14.31 -4.26 -3.58
N ARG A 481 -15.03 -3.55 -2.71
CA ARG A 481 -16.28 -2.84 -3.04
C ARG A 481 -16.03 -1.34 -3.00
N TYR A 482 -16.42 -0.60 -4.04
CA TYR A 482 -16.17 0.85 -4.13
C TYR A 482 -17.31 1.58 -4.85
N ILE A 483 -17.49 2.86 -4.54
CA ILE A 483 -18.48 3.73 -5.19
C ILE A 483 -17.84 4.39 -6.41
N ASP A 484 -18.47 4.20 -7.56
CA ASP A 484 -18.17 4.98 -8.75
C ASP A 484 -18.85 6.36 -8.67
N VAL A 485 -18.06 7.41 -8.45
CA VAL A 485 -18.56 8.80 -8.33
C VAL A 485 -19.26 9.31 -9.60
N SER A 486 -18.93 8.77 -10.78
CA SER A 486 -19.50 9.22 -12.06
C SER A 486 -20.85 8.57 -12.38
N SER A 487 -21.07 7.35 -11.87
CA SER A 487 -22.33 6.63 -12.06
C SER A 487 -23.19 6.52 -10.79
N ASP A 488 -22.65 6.89 -9.63
CA ASP A 488 -23.24 6.70 -8.30
C ASP A 488 -23.65 5.23 -8.04
N GLN A 489 -22.87 4.30 -8.60
CA GLN A 489 -23.11 2.86 -8.50
C GLN A 489 -22.04 2.18 -7.65
N LEU A 490 -22.48 1.19 -6.87
CA LEU A 490 -21.59 0.26 -6.19
C LEU A 490 -20.95 -0.69 -7.23
N ARG A 491 -19.63 -0.77 -7.21
CA ARG A 491 -18.83 -1.72 -7.98
C ARG A 491 -18.18 -2.72 -7.03
N GLN A 492 -18.00 -3.93 -7.52
CA GLN A 492 -17.29 -4.99 -6.81
C GLN A 492 -16.30 -5.64 -7.76
N MET A 493 -15.09 -5.87 -7.27
CA MET A 493 -14.11 -6.76 -7.89
C MET A 493 -13.74 -7.86 -6.90
N THR A 494 -13.48 -9.05 -7.43
CA THR A 494 -13.09 -10.21 -6.64
C THR A 494 -11.86 -10.84 -7.29
N ILE A 495 -10.80 -10.99 -6.50
CA ILE A 495 -9.53 -11.58 -6.90
C ILE A 495 -9.39 -12.90 -6.15
N ILE A 496 -9.39 -14.02 -6.87
CA ILE A 496 -9.03 -15.31 -6.30
C ILE A 496 -7.59 -15.60 -6.69
N HIS A 497 -6.71 -15.74 -5.70
CA HIS A 497 -5.29 -15.94 -5.94
C HIS A 497 -4.78 -17.25 -5.32
N PRO A 498 -4.22 -18.18 -6.11
CA PRO A 498 -3.63 -19.40 -5.59
C PRO A 498 -2.27 -19.12 -4.93
N LEU A 499 -2.12 -19.56 -3.69
CA LEU A 499 -0.94 -19.33 -2.87
C LEU A 499 0.10 -20.44 -2.94
N ARG A 500 -0.16 -21.53 -3.68
CA ARG A 500 0.79 -22.62 -3.89
C ARG A 500 1.77 -22.34 -5.04
N ASN A 501 2.97 -22.91 -4.96
CA ASN A 501 3.91 -22.95 -6.07
C ASN A 501 3.46 -24.01 -7.09
N LEU A 502 3.06 -23.60 -8.30
CA LEU A 502 2.55 -24.49 -9.34
C LEU A 502 3.64 -25.42 -9.95
N LEU A 503 4.92 -25.13 -9.68
CA LEU A 503 6.05 -25.91 -10.19
C LEU A 503 6.51 -27.02 -9.23
N ALA A 504 5.88 -27.15 -8.06
CA ALA A 504 6.22 -28.15 -7.04
C ALA A 504 5.43 -29.48 -7.17
N GLU A 505 4.54 -29.58 -8.16
CA GLU A 505 3.85 -30.82 -8.59
C GLU A 505 4.46 -31.33 -9.91
#